data_AF-A0A7Y7NHY7-F1
#
_entry.id   AF-A0A7Y7NHY7-F1
#
_cell.length_a   1.000
_cell.length_b   1.000
_cell.length_c   1.000
_cell.angle_alpha   90.00
_cell.angle_beta   90.00
_cell.angle_gamma   90.00
#
_symmetry.space_group_name_H-M   'P 1'
#
loop_
_entity.id
_entity.type
_entity.pdbx_description
1 polymer ?
#
loop_
_entity_poly.entity_id
_entity_poly.type
_entity_poly.pdbx_seq_one_letter_code
_entity_poly.pdbx_strand_id
1 'polypeptide(L)'
;MEEFYSLQGEGFHTGEAAYFIRVGGCDVGCHWCDAKESWNAETHPAIFTDEIIERSFSFPAKAVIVTGGEPLNYNLNYLCNELQKRGIKTFLETSGSLPMSGSWNWVCLSPKQNIPPVAENYLLAGELKIIISEDFDFDWAELNAAKVNQSCLLYLQPEWSKRNEMMPKIIDYVMQHPEWRISLQSHKYMRIP
;
A
#
# COMPACT_ATOMS: atom_id res chain seq x y z
N MET A 1 7.87 -9.49 -8.89
CA MET A 1 6.70 -10.25 -9.41
C MET A 1 6.29 -9.66 -10.75
N GLU A 2 5.86 -8.41 -10.78
CA GLU A 2 5.40 -7.75 -12.01
C GLU A 2 5.66 -6.24 -11.96
N GLU A 3 5.56 -5.60 -13.12
CA GLU A 3 5.58 -4.15 -13.27
C GLU A 3 4.58 -3.75 -14.35
N PHE A 4 3.84 -2.65 -14.15
CA PHE A 4 2.81 -2.22 -15.08
C PHE A 4 2.46 -0.75 -14.91
N TYR A 5 1.85 -0.17 -15.94
CA TYR A 5 1.39 1.22 -15.93
C TYR A 5 -0.14 1.28 -15.82
N SER A 6 -0.66 1.92 -14.78
CA SER A 6 -2.10 2.00 -14.49
C SER A 6 -2.43 3.26 -13.66
N LEU A 7 -3.63 3.30 -13.07
CA LEU A 7 -4.04 4.31 -12.10
C LEU A 7 -4.00 3.71 -10.69
N GLN A 8 -3.54 4.48 -9.71
CA GLN A 8 -3.74 4.13 -8.30
C GLN A 8 -5.23 4.00 -8.02
N GLY A 9 -5.62 2.83 -7.52
CA GLY A 9 -7.00 2.52 -7.26
C GLY A 9 -7.44 2.82 -5.83
N GLU A 10 -6.52 3.08 -4.91
CA GLU A 10 -6.75 3.13 -3.46
C GLU A 10 -6.12 4.35 -2.79
N GLY A 11 -6.61 4.68 -1.58
CA GLY A 11 -6.00 5.67 -0.69
C GLY A 11 -6.04 7.11 -1.22
N PHE A 12 -5.13 7.94 -0.72
CA PHE A 12 -5.04 9.37 -1.03
C PHE A 12 -4.81 9.65 -2.52
N HIS A 13 -4.02 8.80 -3.18
CA HIS A 13 -3.63 8.97 -4.59
C HIS A 13 -4.61 8.31 -5.58
N THR A 14 -5.80 7.89 -5.14
CA THR A 14 -6.81 7.27 -6.03
C THR A 14 -7.05 8.11 -7.29
N GLY A 15 -6.89 7.48 -8.46
CA GLY A 15 -7.05 8.09 -9.78
C GLY A 15 -5.76 8.65 -10.40
N GLU A 16 -4.65 8.73 -9.65
CA GLU A 16 -3.36 9.21 -10.17
C GLU A 16 -2.69 8.14 -11.03
N ALA A 17 -2.20 8.52 -12.21
CA ALA A 17 -1.45 7.60 -13.06
C ALA A 17 -0.06 7.32 -12.48
N ALA A 18 0.30 6.04 -12.37
CA ALA A 18 1.53 5.61 -11.74
C ALA A 18 2.09 4.35 -12.42
N TYR A 19 3.41 4.21 -12.37
CA TYR A 19 4.09 2.97 -12.71
C TYR A 19 4.22 2.11 -11.45
N PHE A 20 3.66 0.92 -11.49
CA PHE A 20 3.65 -0.02 -10.36
C PHE A 20 4.83 -0.96 -10.46
N ILE A 21 5.52 -1.13 -9.34
CA ILE A 21 6.55 -2.15 -9.14
C ILE A 21 6.03 -3.07 -8.05
N ARG A 22 5.59 -4.27 -8.41
CA ARG A 22 5.13 -5.29 -7.46
C ARG A 22 6.26 -6.28 -7.19
N VAL A 23 6.84 -6.26 -5.99
CA VAL A 23 7.91 -7.20 -5.63
C VAL A 23 7.35 -8.59 -5.28
N GLY A 24 8.19 -9.61 -5.26
CA GLY A 24 7.83 -10.94 -4.74
C GLY A 24 8.27 -11.06 -3.27
N GLY A 25 7.84 -12.08 -2.54
CA GLY A 25 8.20 -12.30 -1.13
C GLY A 25 7.27 -11.60 -0.14
N CYS A 26 6.56 -12.36 0.69
CA CYS A 26 5.79 -11.83 1.82
C CYS A 26 5.59 -12.89 2.90
N ASP A 27 6.02 -12.59 4.12
CA ASP A 27 5.90 -13.50 5.26
C ASP A 27 4.73 -13.14 6.21
N VAL A 28 3.95 -12.10 5.87
CA VAL A 28 2.88 -11.59 6.75
C VAL A 28 1.69 -12.56 6.85
N GLY A 29 1.41 -13.33 5.79
CA GLY A 29 0.47 -14.44 5.85
C GLY A 29 -1.01 -14.07 5.98
N CYS A 30 -1.45 -12.94 5.41
CA CYS A 30 -2.84 -12.48 5.50
C CYS A 30 -3.81 -13.47 4.82
N HIS A 31 -4.81 -13.97 5.55
CA HIS A 31 -5.77 -14.96 5.03
C HIS A 31 -6.53 -14.47 3.78
N TRP A 32 -6.88 -13.19 3.76
CA TRP A 32 -7.65 -12.52 2.70
C TRP A 32 -6.79 -11.84 1.61
N CYS A 33 -5.47 -12.08 1.59
CA CYS A 33 -4.60 -11.47 0.57
C CYS A 33 -5.10 -11.79 -0.84
N ASP A 34 -5.26 -10.76 -1.67
CA ASP A 34 -5.71 -10.85 -3.06
C ASP A 34 -4.56 -11.07 -4.06
N ALA A 35 -3.31 -11.09 -3.59
CA ALA A 35 -2.09 -11.33 -4.36
C ALA A 35 -1.21 -12.43 -3.73
N LYS A 36 -1.79 -13.58 -3.36
CA LYS A 36 -1.07 -14.70 -2.70
C LYS A 36 0.07 -15.26 -3.53
N GLU A 37 -0.02 -15.16 -4.85
CA GLU A 37 1.02 -15.52 -5.81
C GLU A 37 2.31 -14.72 -5.61
N SER A 38 2.26 -13.57 -4.93
CA SER A 38 3.44 -12.78 -4.62
C SER A 38 4.24 -13.31 -3.44
N TRP A 39 3.72 -14.24 -2.62
CA TRP A 39 4.33 -14.61 -1.33
C TRP A 39 5.66 -15.35 -1.46
N ASN A 40 5.78 -16.28 -2.41
CA ASN A 40 7.03 -16.99 -2.62
C ASN A 40 7.95 -16.18 -3.55
N ALA A 41 9.02 -15.59 -3.01
CA ALA A 41 9.98 -14.84 -3.82
C ALA A 41 10.69 -15.71 -4.88
N GLU A 42 10.93 -17.00 -4.61
CA GLU A 42 11.70 -17.90 -5.48
C GLU A 42 10.98 -18.22 -6.79
N THR A 43 9.66 -18.02 -6.85
CA THR A 43 8.89 -18.25 -8.09
C THR A 43 8.97 -17.08 -9.07
N HIS A 44 9.63 -15.98 -8.69
CA HIS A 44 9.71 -14.75 -9.49
C HIS A 44 11.17 -14.48 -9.88
N PRO A 45 11.46 -14.20 -11.16
CA PRO A 45 12.83 -13.89 -11.58
C PRO A 45 13.32 -12.59 -10.94
N ALA A 46 14.58 -12.58 -10.50
CA ALA A 46 15.26 -11.36 -10.11
C ALA A 46 15.52 -10.49 -11.35
N ILE A 47 15.27 -9.19 -11.22
CA ILE A 47 15.48 -8.19 -12.27
C ILE A 47 16.40 -7.11 -11.70
N PHE A 48 17.32 -6.59 -12.51
CA PHE A 48 18.17 -5.48 -12.10
C PHE A 48 17.34 -4.22 -11.88
N THR A 49 17.57 -3.55 -10.75
CA THR A 49 16.85 -2.31 -10.39
C THR A 49 16.95 -1.24 -11.49
N ASP A 50 18.10 -1.14 -12.15
CA ASP A 50 18.31 -0.19 -13.27
C ASP A 50 17.36 -0.47 -14.44
N GLU A 51 17.06 -1.73 -14.75
CA GLU A 51 16.13 -2.06 -15.83
C GLU A 51 14.70 -1.59 -15.51
N ILE A 52 14.26 -1.79 -14.26
CA ILE A 52 12.94 -1.34 -13.78
C ILE A 52 12.85 0.20 -13.83
N ILE A 53 13.92 0.86 -13.38
CA ILE A 53 14.07 2.32 -13.43
C ILE A 53 13.92 2.78 -14.88
N GLU A 54 14.71 2.27 -15.83
CA GLU A 54 14.64 2.67 -17.24
C GLU A 54 13.26 2.41 -17.88
N ARG A 55 12.64 1.26 -17.59
CA ARG A 55 11.29 0.94 -18.08
C ARG A 55 10.25 1.94 -17.56
N SER A 56 10.34 2.37 -16.31
CA SER A 56 9.42 3.35 -15.73
C SER A 56 9.43 4.70 -16.48
N PHE A 57 10.56 5.10 -17.08
CA PHE A 57 10.67 6.34 -17.87
C PHE A 57 10.01 6.27 -19.25
N SER A 58 9.64 5.08 -19.70
CA SER A 58 8.91 4.92 -20.97
C SER A 58 7.44 5.34 -20.87
N PHE A 59 6.97 5.71 -19.67
CA PHE A 59 5.60 6.12 -19.39
C PHE A 59 5.52 7.59 -18.96
N PRO A 60 4.37 8.26 -19.21
CA PRO A 60 4.24 9.69 -18.92
C PRO A 60 4.08 10.02 -17.43
N ALA A 61 3.73 9.04 -16.59
CA ALA A 61 3.58 9.28 -15.16
C ALA A 61 4.87 9.78 -14.51
N LYS A 62 4.69 10.62 -13.49
CA LYS A 62 5.76 11.14 -12.63
C LYS A 62 5.64 10.58 -11.22
N ALA A 63 5.06 9.38 -11.10
CA ALA A 63 4.89 8.65 -9.87
C ALA A 63 5.18 7.17 -10.11
N VAL A 64 5.92 6.56 -9.18
CA VAL A 64 6.14 5.12 -9.08
C VAL A 64 5.58 4.65 -7.74
N ILE A 65 4.77 3.60 -7.77
CA ILE A 65 4.23 2.93 -6.58
C ILE A 65 4.95 1.59 -6.42
N VAL A 66 5.61 1.41 -5.28
CA VAL A 66 6.24 0.13 -4.91
C VAL A 66 5.32 -0.59 -3.93
N THR A 67 4.95 -1.82 -4.25
CA THR A 67 3.96 -2.63 -3.53
C THR A 67 4.28 -4.12 -3.64
N GLY A 68 3.45 -4.97 -3.03
CA GLY A 68 3.33 -6.43 -3.18
C GLY A 68 4.60 -7.25 -3.02
N GLY A 69 4.51 -8.55 -2.78
CA GLY A 69 4.43 -8.99 -1.38
C GLY A 69 4.67 -7.89 -0.34
N GLU A 70 5.67 -8.02 0.51
CA GLU A 70 6.08 -6.93 1.43
C GLU A 70 7.32 -6.24 0.88
N PRO A 71 7.23 -4.98 0.38
CA PRO A 71 8.37 -4.29 -0.21
C PRO A 71 9.57 -4.14 0.73
N LEU A 72 9.34 -4.00 2.03
CA LEU A 72 10.40 -3.83 3.02
C LEU A 72 11.25 -5.10 3.24
N ASN A 73 10.91 -6.22 2.60
CA ASN A 73 11.83 -7.37 2.45
C ASN A 73 13.10 -7.03 1.66
N TYR A 74 13.10 -5.92 0.91
CA TYR A 74 14.22 -5.48 0.09
C TYR A 74 14.75 -4.13 0.56
N ASN A 75 16.02 -3.87 0.26
CA ASN A 75 16.60 -2.53 0.43
C ASN A 75 16.25 -1.66 -0.78
N LEU A 76 15.36 -0.69 -0.58
CA LEU A 76 14.80 0.17 -1.63
C LEU A 76 15.52 1.52 -1.75
N ASN A 77 16.61 1.74 -1.00
CA ASN A 77 17.37 3.02 -1.01
C ASN A 77 17.83 3.43 -2.40
N TYR A 78 18.41 2.49 -3.16
CA TYR A 78 18.92 2.75 -4.49
C TYR A 78 17.80 3.10 -5.47
N LEU A 79 16.73 2.30 -5.48
CA LEU A 79 15.54 2.53 -6.32
C LEU A 79 14.96 3.92 -6.08
N CYS A 80 14.71 4.28 -4.82
CA CYS A 80 14.14 5.58 -4.50
C CYS A 80 15.04 6.74 -4.93
N ASN A 81 16.34 6.64 -4.68
CA ASN A 81 17.30 7.69 -5.01
C ASN A 81 17.35 7.96 -6.52
N GLU A 82 17.47 6.91 -7.34
CA GLU A 82 17.58 7.06 -8.79
C GLU A 82 16.28 7.56 -9.44
N LEU A 83 15.12 7.11 -8.96
CA LEU A 83 13.83 7.64 -9.42
C LEU A 83 13.68 9.13 -9.08
N GLN A 84 13.97 9.51 -7.83
CA GLN A 84 13.81 10.89 -7.36
C GLN A 84 14.79 11.87 -8.02
N LYS A 85 16.03 11.44 -8.30
CA LYS A 85 17.01 12.25 -9.08
C LYS A 85 16.45 12.68 -10.45
N ARG A 86 15.52 11.90 -11.00
CA ARG A 86 14.91 12.13 -12.30
C ARG A 86 13.50 12.73 -12.18
N GLY A 87 13.14 13.24 -11.00
CA GLY A 87 11.89 13.94 -10.73
C GLY A 87 10.66 13.04 -10.65
N ILE A 88 10.83 11.73 -10.48
CA ILE A 88 9.72 10.80 -10.22
C ILE A 88 9.43 10.77 -8.72
N LYS A 89 8.16 10.96 -8.36
CA LYS A 89 7.68 10.74 -6.99
C LYS A 89 7.64 9.25 -6.66
N THR A 90 8.05 8.88 -5.46
CA THR A 90 8.03 7.48 -5.00
C THR A 90 7.01 7.29 -3.90
N PHE A 91 6.11 6.33 -4.09
CA PHE A 91 5.07 5.97 -3.14
C PHE A 91 5.25 4.52 -2.70
N LEU A 92 5.07 4.24 -1.41
CA LEU A 92 5.17 2.92 -0.83
C LEU A 92 3.81 2.44 -0.33
N GLU A 93 3.48 1.18 -0.63
CA GLU A 93 2.38 0.44 -0.01
C GLU A 93 2.98 -0.73 0.80
N THR A 94 2.90 -0.69 2.12
CA THR A 94 3.57 -1.66 3.01
C THR A 94 2.69 -2.08 4.19
N SER A 95 2.89 -3.28 4.73
CA SER A 95 2.36 -3.64 6.05
C SER A 95 3.17 -3.02 7.19
N GLY A 96 4.38 -2.53 6.91
CA GLY A 96 5.31 -1.94 7.85
C GLY A 96 5.92 -2.95 8.84
N SER A 97 5.88 -4.24 8.53
CA SER A 97 6.36 -5.32 9.42
C SER A 97 7.88 -5.36 9.62
N LEU A 98 8.63 -4.58 8.82
CA LEU A 98 10.09 -4.50 8.83
C LEU A 98 10.55 -3.04 8.93
N PRO A 99 11.81 -2.78 9.34
CA PRO A 99 12.36 -1.42 9.33
C PRO A 99 12.28 -0.77 7.95
N MET A 100 12.01 0.54 7.92
CA MET A 100 11.90 1.29 6.68
C MET A 100 13.23 1.26 5.89
N SER A 101 13.12 0.96 4.60
CA SER A 101 14.17 1.20 3.61
C SER A 101 13.60 2.10 2.50
N GLY A 102 14.45 2.82 1.81
CA GLY A 102 14.05 3.83 0.83
C GLY A 102 13.79 5.21 1.44
N SER A 103 13.68 6.20 0.55
CA SER A 103 13.13 7.52 0.85
C SER A 103 11.85 7.67 0.04
N TRP A 104 10.76 8.10 0.68
CA TRP A 104 9.42 8.05 0.09
C TRP A 104 8.77 9.42 0.12
N ASN A 105 8.14 9.80 -0.99
CA ASN A 105 7.28 10.98 -1.03
C ASN A 105 5.92 10.70 -0.36
N TRP A 106 5.48 9.44 -0.36
CA TRP A 106 4.27 9.00 0.32
C TRP A 106 4.44 7.57 0.84
N VAL A 107 4.01 7.32 2.07
CA VAL A 107 3.95 5.99 2.65
C VAL A 107 2.51 5.69 3.03
N CYS A 108 1.92 4.72 2.35
CA CYS A 108 0.70 4.04 2.77
C CYS A 108 1.08 2.87 3.67
N LEU A 109 0.75 3.03 4.96
CA LEU A 109 0.89 1.97 5.95
C LEU A 109 -0.44 1.25 6.09
N SER A 110 -0.45 -0.06 5.83
CA SER A 110 -1.62 -0.91 6.03
C SER A 110 -1.31 -2.04 7.02
N PRO A 111 -1.42 -1.78 8.33
CA PRO A 111 -1.09 -2.74 9.39
C PRO A 111 -1.85 -4.07 9.25
N LYS A 112 -1.17 -5.17 9.55
CA LYS A 112 -1.75 -6.52 9.56
C LYS A 112 -1.61 -7.11 10.96
N GLN A 113 -2.65 -7.77 11.45
CA GLN A 113 -2.66 -8.30 12.81
C GLN A 113 -1.62 -9.41 13.03
N ASN A 114 -1.37 -10.25 12.02
CA ASN A 114 -0.43 -11.38 12.10
C ASN A 114 1.00 -10.92 12.41
N ILE A 115 1.45 -9.88 11.70
CA ILE A 115 2.76 -9.24 11.91
C ILE A 115 2.54 -7.73 11.93
N PRO A 116 2.30 -7.14 13.12
CA PRO A 116 2.08 -5.71 13.26
C PRO A 116 3.28 -4.88 12.80
N PRO A 117 3.07 -3.62 12.39
CA PRO A 117 4.16 -2.75 12.00
C PRO A 117 5.17 -2.48 13.12
N VAL A 118 6.43 -2.29 12.75
CA VAL A 118 7.47 -1.72 13.62
C VAL A 118 7.06 -0.30 14.01
N ALA A 119 7.29 0.07 15.28
CA ALA A 119 6.81 1.33 15.86
C ALA A 119 7.23 2.58 15.06
N GLU A 120 8.44 2.59 14.52
CA GLU A 120 8.99 3.71 13.74
C GLU A 120 8.19 3.98 12.45
N ASN A 121 7.62 2.95 11.84
CA ASN A 121 6.91 3.09 10.56
C ASN A 121 5.60 3.87 10.70
N TYR A 122 4.96 3.87 11.87
CA TYR A 122 3.75 4.68 12.11
C TYR A 122 4.02 6.18 12.00
N LEU A 123 5.22 6.62 12.41
CA LEU A 123 5.63 8.02 12.35
C LEU A 123 6.03 8.46 10.94
N LEU A 124 6.18 7.52 10.01
CA LEU A 124 6.53 7.78 8.61
C LEU A 124 5.32 7.72 7.68
N ALA A 125 4.18 7.22 8.16
CA ALA A 125 2.98 7.06 7.37
C ALA A 125 2.40 8.43 6.93
N GLY A 126 2.19 8.60 5.63
CA GLY A 126 1.37 9.68 5.06
C GLY A 126 -0.11 9.33 5.11
N GLU A 127 -0.43 8.05 4.95
CA GLU A 127 -1.76 7.49 5.23
C GLU A 127 -1.67 6.18 5.99
N LEU A 128 -2.68 5.96 6.84
CA LEU A 128 -3.00 4.71 7.48
C LEU A 128 -4.23 4.13 6.80
N LYS A 129 -4.10 2.96 6.16
CA LYS A 129 -5.18 2.29 5.44
C LYS A 129 -5.51 0.95 6.07
N ILE A 130 -6.63 0.87 6.78
CA ILE A 130 -7.05 -0.33 7.50
C ILE A 130 -8.05 -1.11 6.65
N ILE A 131 -7.79 -2.40 6.46
CA ILE A 131 -8.72 -3.31 5.80
C ILE A 131 -9.76 -3.76 6.83
N ILE A 132 -11.04 -3.56 6.51
CA ILE A 132 -12.19 -3.96 7.32
C ILE A 132 -12.84 -5.18 6.68
N SER A 133 -12.69 -6.32 7.34
CA SER A 133 -13.24 -7.62 6.95
C SER A 133 -14.26 -8.16 7.96
N GLU A 134 -14.20 -7.70 9.20
CA GLU A 134 -15.08 -8.07 10.30
C GLU A 134 -15.31 -6.85 11.23
N ASP A 135 -16.31 -6.92 12.11
CA ASP A 135 -16.65 -5.80 13.00
C ASP A 135 -15.54 -5.45 14.01
N PHE A 136 -14.72 -6.41 14.42
CA PHE A 136 -13.60 -6.13 15.33
C PHE A 136 -12.44 -5.39 14.65
N ASP A 137 -12.43 -5.28 13.31
CA ASP A 137 -11.38 -4.55 12.60
C ASP A 137 -11.46 -3.03 12.84
N PHE A 138 -12.61 -2.51 13.28
CA PHE A 138 -12.75 -1.11 13.71
C PHE A 138 -11.91 -0.83 14.97
N ASP A 139 -11.87 -1.75 15.93
CA ASP A 139 -11.02 -1.62 17.11
C ASP A 139 -9.53 -1.65 16.73
N TRP A 140 -9.18 -2.49 15.74
CA TRP A 140 -7.85 -2.50 15.16
C TRP A 140 -7.53 -1.17 14.46
N ALA A 141 -8.50 -0.56 13.79
CA ALA A 141 -8.32 0.73 13.14
C ALA A 141 -7.94 1.82 14.17
N GLU A 142 -8.71 1.94 15.23
CA GLU A 142 -8.49 2.90 16.31
C GLU A 142 -7.14 2.69 17.03
N LEU A 143 -6.78 1.43 17.31
CA LEU A 143 -5.51 1.08 17.92
C LEU A 143 -4.30 1.57 17.09
N ASN A 144 -4.41 1.50 15.76
CA ASN A 144 -3.34 1.93 14.87
C ASN A 144 -3.36 3.44 14.61
N ALA A 145 -4.56 4.05 14.55
CA ALA A 145 -4.71 5.49 14.43
C ALA A 145 -4.07 6.25 15.60
N ALA A 146 -4.14 5.69 16.81
CA ALA A 146 -3.48 6.27 17.99
C ALA A 146 -1.94 6.30 17.93
N LYS A 147 -1.31 5.61 16.96
CA LYS A 147 0.16 5.49 16.84
C LYS A 147 0.75 6.36 15.73
N VAL A 148 -0.07 6.84 14.78
CA VAL A 148 0.40 7.65 13.66
C VAL A 148 0.45 9.14 14.02
N ASN A 149 1.16 9.93 13.22
CA ASN A 149 1.23 11.38 13.40
C ASN A 149 -0.11 12.05 13.08
N GLN A 150 -0.34 13.25 13.62
CA GLN A 150 -1.56 14.05 13.38
C GLN A 150 -1.80 14.40 11.91
N SER A 151 -0.75 14.45 11.09
CA SER A 151 -0.86 14.71 9.65
C SER A 151 -1.20 13.48 8.82
N CYS A 152 -1.18 12.29 9.42
CA CYS A 152 -1.47 11.04 8.74
C CYS A 152 -2.96 10.94 8.43
N LEU A 153 -3.28 10.65 7.16
CA LEU A 153 -4.66 10.47 6.72
C LEU A 153 -5.17 9.09 7.13
N LEU A 154 -6.38 9.02 7.67
CA LEU A 154 -6.97 7.77 8.15
C LEU A 154 -7.98 7.23 7.14
N TYR A 155 -7.76 6.02 6.64
CA TYR A 155 -8.61 5.36 5.66
C TYR A 155 -9.10 3.99 6.15
N LEU A 156 -10.39 3.75 5.99
CA LEU A 156 -11.02 2.44 6.09
C LEU A 156 -11.31 1.91 4.69
N GLN A 157 -10.87 0.70 4.40
CA GLN A 157 -11.07 0.03 3.13
C GLN A 157 -11.78 -1.30 3.37
N PRO A 158 -12.91 -1.57 2.71
CA PRO A 158 -13.52 -2.90 2.81
C PRO A 158 -12.57 -3.95 2.23
N GLU A 159 -12.51 -5.11 2.87
CA GLU A 159 -12.04 -6.32 2.20
C GLU A 159 -12.96 -6.59 0.99
N TRP A 160 -12.37 -6.88 -0.18
CA TRP A 160 -13.10 -6.90 -1.44
C TRP A 160 -14.24 -7.91 -1.49
N SER A 161 -13.99 -9.13 -1.03
CA SER A 161 -14.95 -10.22 -1.07
C SER A 161 -16.14 -9.97 -0.15
N LYS A 162 -15.93 -9.22 0.94
CA LYS A 162 -16.92 -8.82 1.92
C LYS A 162 -17.47 -7.40 1.74
N ARG A 163 -17.10 -6.69 0.68
CA ARG A 163 -17.46 -5.27 0.49
C ARG A 163 -18.96 -4.98 0.62
N ASN A 164 -19.83 -5.86 0.15
CA ASN A 164 -21.28 -5.64 0.23
C ASN A 164 -21.80 -5.67 1.67
N GLU A 165 -21.14 -6.45 2.53
CA GLU A 165 -21.48 -6.58 3.95
C GLU A 165 -20.83 -5.45 4.77
N MET A 166 -19.55 -5.17 4.52
CA MET A 166 -18.78 -4.21 5.32
C MET A 166 -19.03 -2.75 4.91
N MET A 167 -19.35 -2.46 3.65
CA MET A 167 -19.49 -1.07 3.18
C MET A 167 -20.54 -0.25 3.95
N PRO A 168 -21.77 -0.75 4.21
CA PRO A 168 -22.73 0.00 5.02
C PRO A 168 -22.20 0.33 6.41
N LYS A 169 -21.51 -0.63 7.06
CA LYS A 169 -20.92 -0.44 8.39
C LYS A 169 -19.80 0.59 8.37
N ILE A 170 -18.93 0.55 7.35
CA ILE A 170 -17.85 1.53 7.16
C ILE A 170 -18.44 2.93 6.94
N ILE A 171 -19.51 3.06 6.13
CA ILE A 171 -20.20 4.34 5.92
C ILE A 171 -20.73 4.88 7.25
N ASP A 172 -21.47 4.06 8.00
CA ASP A 172 -22.05 4.47 9.28
C ASP A 172 -20.97 4.85 10.30
N TYR A 173 -19.84 4.13 10.30
CA TYR A 173 -18.69 4.42 11.15
C TYR A 173 -18.03 5.75 10.79
N VAL A 174 -17.70 5.97 9.52
CA VAL A 174 -17.06 7.21 9.04
C VAL A 174 -17.98 8.43 9.26
N MET A 175 -19.30 8.27 9.17
CA MET A 175 -20.25 9.34 9.50
C MET A 175 -20.23 9.72 10.99
N GLN A 176 -19.86 8.80 11.88
CA GLN A 176 -19.71 9.04 13.32
C GLN A 176 -18.28 9.49 13.69
N HIS A 177 -17.28 9.11 12.88
CA HIS A 177 -15.85 9.36 13.08
C HIS A 177 -15.24 10.04 11.83
N PRO A 178 -15.52 11.34 11.61
CA PRO A 178 -15.20 12.04 10.36
C PRO A 178 -13.69 12.30 10.13
N GLU A 179 -12.84 11.96 11.10
CA GLU A 179 -11.39 11.84 10.92
C GLU A 179 -11.02 10.72 9.95
N TRP A 180 -11.85 9.66 9.88
CA TRP A 180 -11.71 8.58 8.91
C TRP A 180 -12.30 8.95 7.56
N ARG A 181 -11.75 8.31 6.53
CA ARG A 181 -12.23 8.39 5.14
C ARG A 181 -12.40 6.99 4.59
N ILE A 182 -13.18 6.84 3.53
CA ILE A 182 -13.33 5.57 2.84
C ILE A 182 -12.33 5.49 1.70
N SER A 183 -11.52 4.42 1.67
CA SER A 183 -10.72 4.04 0.51
C SER A 183 -11.43 2.91 -0.23
N LEU A 184 -11.82 3.17 -1.47
CA LEU A 184 -12.37 2.15 -2.35
C LEU A 184 -11.25 1.49 -3.16
N GLN A 185 -11.44 0.23 -3.56
CA GLN A 185 -10.59 -0.43 -4.55
C GLN A 185 -11.07 -0.10 -5.97
N SER A 186 -10.90 1.16 -6.36
CA SER A 186 -11.49 1.76 -7.57
C SER A 186 -11.06 1.03 -8.85
N HIS A 187 -9.82 0.52 -8.89
CA HIS A 187 -9.27 -0.27 -10.00
C HIS A 187 -10.12 -1.52 -10.30
N LYS A 188 -10.69 -2.18 -9.28
CA LYS A 188 -11.56 -3.35 -9.46
C LYS A 188 -12.90 -2.99 -10.12
N TYR A 189 -13.42 -1.78 -9.88
CA TYR A 189 -14.60 -1.27 -10.59
C TYR A 189 -14.28 -0.87 -12.03
N MET A 190 -13.12 -0.24 -12.25
CA MET A 190 -12.64 0.17 -13.57
C MET A 190 -12.15 -1.00 -14.43
N ARG A 191 -11.91 -2.17 -13.82
CA ARG A 191 -11.35 -3.37 -14.48
C ARG A 191 -9.98 -3.10 -15.11
N ILE A 192 -9.16 -2.35 -14.38
CA ILE A 192 -7.76 -2.10 -14.70
C ILE A 192 -6.86 -2.81 -13.68
N PRO A 193 -5.60 -3.12 -14.04
CA PRO A 193 -4.60 -3.61 -13.10
C PRO A 193 -4.40 -2.66 -11.91
#